data_AF-A0A4Z1CTX4-F1
#
_entry.id   AF-A0A4Z1CTX4-F1
#
_cell.length_a   1.000
_cell.length_b   1.000
_cell.length_c   1.000
_cell.angle_alpha   90.00
_cell.angle_beta   90.00
_cell.angle_gamma   90.00
#
_symmetry.space_group_name_H-M   'P 1'
#
loop_
_entity.id
_entity.type
_entity.pdbx_description
1 polymer ?
#
loop_
_entity_poly.entity_id
_entity_poly.type
_entity_poly.pdbx_seq_one_letter_code
_entity_poly.pdbx_strand_id
1 'polypeptide(L)'
;MLNHPQGTRAPVPSAKAARAALRSTGALSRAARRAEGDPAAADMVAIVVRDALADAFHYGRTLVLSPQDLDQLHLARLSGRPFPAWTTDRGRALACHVGNLRQLASAYGLCEDHLLVSAEQTYKHEIA
;
A
#
# COMPACT_ATOMS: atom_id res chain seq x y z
N MET A 1 -27.75 21.92 -17.67
CA MET A 1 -26.96 21.14 -16.69
C MET A 1 -26.33 19.98 -17.44
N LEU A 2 -25.00 19.95 -17.58
CA LEU A 2 -24.29 18.85 -18.24
C LEU A 2 -24.25 17.67 -17.28
N ASN A 3 -24.90 16.57 -17.64
CA ASN A 3 -24.82 15.32 -16.90
C ASN A 3 -23.37 14.82 -16.95
N HIS A 4 -22.68 14.86 -15.80
CA HIS A 4 -21.40 14.18 -15.66
C HIS A 4 -21.62 12.69 -15.94
N PRO A 5 -20.78 12.04 -16.79
CA PRO A 5 -20.87 10.61 -16.99
C PRO A 5 -20.71 9.95 -15.62
N GLN A 6 -21.65 9.08 -15.26
CA GLN A 6 -21.65 8.34 -14.01
C GLN A 6 -20.24 7.88 -13.71
N GLY A 7 -19.69 8.34 -12.59
CA GLY A 7 -18.36 7.96 -12.13
C GLY A 7 -18.35 6.50 -11.76
N THR A 8 -18.27 5.61 -12.75
CA THR A 8 -18.15 4.15 -12.61
C THR A 8 -16.71 3.71 -12.32
N ARG A 9 -15.89 4.60 -11.78
CA ARG A 9 -14.65 4.17 -11.13
C ARG A 9 -15.01 3.74 -9.72
N ALA A 10 -15.05 2.43 -9.50
CA ALA A 10 -14.98 1.89 -8.15
C ALA A 10 -13.83 2.60 -7.40
N PRO A 11 -14.03 3.06 -6.17
CA PRO A 11 -12.98 3.69 -5.39
C PRO A 11 -11.83 2.68 -5.31
N VAL A 12 -10.75 2.95 -6.04
CA VAL A 12 -9.56 2.13 -5.96
C VAL A 12 -8.90 2.52 -4.62
N PRO A 13 -8.75 1.58 -3.68
CA PRO A 13 -7.99 1.86 -2.48
C PRO A 13 -6.59 2.23 -2.94
N SER A 14 -6.21 3.49 -2.73
CA SER A 14 -4.89 3.95 -3.10
C SER A 14 -4.23 4.45 -1.83
N ALA A 15 -2.95 4.14 -1.65
CA ALA A 15 -2.03 4.85 -0.76
C ALA A 15 -2.22 6.38 -0.77
N LYS A 16 -2.77 6.99 -1.83
CA LYS A 16 -3.15 8.41 -1.86
C LYS A 16 -4.38 8.70 -1.01
N ALA A 17 -5.41 7.84 -1.03
CA ALA A 17 -6.57 7.91 -0.14
C ALA A 17 -6.16 7.63 1.32
N ALA A 18 -5.34 6.60 1.55
CA ALA A 18 -4.75 6.29 2.86
C ALA A 18 -3.91 7.47 3.41
N ARG A 19 -2.99 8.03 2.60
CA ARG A 19 -2.22 9.23 2.98
C ARG A 19 -3.10 10.47 3.11
N ALA A 20 -4.20 10.58 2.38
CA ALA A 20 -5.16 11.68 2.54
C ALA A 20 -5.91 11.56 3.87
N ALA A 21 -6.36 10.37 4.25
CA ALA A 21 -6.98 10.09 5.54
C ALA A 21 -6.02 10.33 6.72
N LEU A 22 -4.74 9.94 6.57
CA LEU A 22 -3.70 10.19 7.58
C LEU A 22 -3.25 11.66 7.65
N ARG A 23 -3.51 12.47 6.61
CA ARG A 23 -3.23 13.91 6.67
C ARG A 23 -4.21 14.62 7.57
N SER A 24 -5.49 14.25 7.57
CA SER A 24 -6.50 14.86 8.43
C SER A 24 -6.30 14.54 9.91
N THR A 25 -5.60 13.45 10.24
CA THR A 25 -5.27 13.09 11.63
C THR A 25 -4.02 13.78 12.16
N GLY A 26 -3.31 14.58 11.34
CA GLY A 26 -2.08 15.26 11.75
C GLY A 26 -0.84 14.36 11.83
N ALA A 27 -0.99 13.04 11.66
CA ALA A 27 0.08 12.04 11.77
C ALA A 27 1.20 12.23 10.73
N LEU A 28 0.91 12.82 9.58
CA LEU A 28 1.89 13.11 8.51
C LEU A 28 2.46 14.55 8.56
N SER A 29 2.09 15.34 9.57
CA SER A 29 2.47 16.75 9.71
C SER A 29 3.96 16.92 10.01
N ARG A 30 4.49 18.14 9.78
CA ARG A 30 5.86 18.48 10.18
C ARG A 30 6.04 18.46 11.71
N ALA A 31 4.97 18.69 12.47
CA ALA A 31 4.99 18.62 13.93
C ALA A 31 5.11 17.17 14.43
N ALA A 32 4.35 16.24 13.86
CA ALA A 32 4.45 14.81 14.14
C ALA A 32 5.84 14.25 13.82
N ARG A 33 6.52 14.76 12.77
CA ARG A 33 7.91 14.37 12.47
C ARG A 33 8.95 14.94 13.44
N ARG A 34 8.66 16.04 14.12
CA ARG A 34 9.55 16.62 15.16
C ARG A 34 9.33 15.95 16.51
N ALA A 35 8.12 15.48 16.77
CA ALA A 35 7.82 14.57 17.85
C ALA A 35 8.21 13.15 17.40
N GLU A 36 9.51 12.87 17.26
CA GLU A 36 9.97 11.50 17.10
C GLU A 36 9.36 10.64 18.22
N GLY A 37 8.52 9.66 17.84
CA GLY A 37 8.00 8.67 18.77
C GLY A 37 6.59 8.90 19.35
N ASP A 38 5.67 9.60 18.66
CA ASP A 38 4.25 9.50 19.03
C ASP A 38 3.73 8.08 18.72
N PRO A 39 3.47 7.22 19.73
CA PRO A 39 3.04 5.85 19.51
C PRO A 39 1.70 5.79 18.76
N ALA A 40 0.84 6.79 18.96
CA ALA A 40 -0.45 6.85 18.28
C ALA A 40 -0.30 7.05 16.76
N ALA A 41 0.75 7.76 16.33
CA ALA A 41 1.03 7.95 14.91
C ALA A 41 1.55 6.65 14.26
N ALA A 42 2.41 5.91 14.96
CA ALA A 42 2.90 4.61 14.49
C ALA A 42 1.76 3.59 14.36
N ASP A 43 0.87 3.51 15.35
CA ASP A 43 -0.29 2.61 15.33
C ASP A 43 -1.26 2.93 14.20
N MET A 44 -1.56 4.22 13.98
CA MET A 44 -2.40 4.65 12.86
C MET A 44 -1.77 4.30 11.51
N VAL A 45 -0.45 4.51 11.36
CA VAL A 45 0.26 4.14 10.12
C VAL A 45 0.26 2.63 9.93
N ALA A 46 0.42 1.84 10.99
CA ALA A 46 0.39 0.39 10.91
C ALA A 46 -0.95 -0.14 10.37
N ILE A 47 -2.07 0.36 10.90
CA ILE A 47 -3.43 -0.01 10.43
C ILE A 47 -3.60 0.36 8.96
N VAL A 48 -3.29 1.61 8.60
CA VAL A 48 -3.51 2.11 7.24
C VAL A 48 -2.61 1.43 6.22
N VAL A 49 -1.35 1.14 6.57
CA VAL A 49 -0.43 0.41 5.69
C VAL A 49 -0.90 -1.03 5.51
N ARG A 50 -1.31 -1.72 6.58
CA ARG A 50 -1.83 -3.09 6.51
C ARG A 50 -3.05 -3.17 5.59
N ASP A 51 -4.04 -2.32 5.79
CA ASP A 51 -5.28 -2.34 5.00
C ASP A 51 -4.98 -2.03 3.53
N ALA A 52 -4.13 -1.03 3.25
CA ALA A 52 -3.71 -0.72 1.89
C ALA A 52 -2.90 -1.84 1.22
N LEU A 53 -2.13 -2.63 1.99
CA LEU A 53 -1.43 -3.81 1.48
C LEU A 53 -2.42 -4.94 1.17
N ALA A 54 -3.42 -5.18 2.02
CA ALA A 54 -4.47 -6.16 1.77
C ALA A 54 -5.27 -5.81 0.49
N ASP A 55 -5.64 -4.54 0.33
CA ASP A 55 -6.27 -4.02 -0.89
C ASP A 55 -5.39 -4.22 -2.13
N ALA A 56 -4.08 -4.01 -2.00
CA ALA A 56 -3.12 -4.26 -3.07
C ALA A 56 -3.06 -5.74 -3.45
N PHE A 57 -3.21 -6.67 -2.49
CA PHE A 57 -3.28 -8.11 -2.77
C PHE A 57 -4.58 -8.49 -3.48
N HIS A 58 -5.72 -7.93 -3.08
CA HIS A 58 -6.99 -8.10 -3.79
C HIS A 58 -6.90 -7.59 -5.23
N TYR A 59 -6.35 -6.40 -5.43
CA TYR A 59 -6.14 -5.86 -6.77
C TYR A 59 -5.12 -6.70 -7.56
N GLY A 60 -4.04 -7.16 -6.93
CA GLY A 60 -3.06 -8.06 -7.52
C GLY A 60 -3.69 -9.34 -8.06
N ARG A 61 -4.62 -9.93 -7.32
CA ARG A 61 -5.39 -11.10 -7.78
C ARG A 61 -6.15 -10.83 -9.08
N THR A 62 -6.73 -9.64 -9.26
CA THR A 62 -7.39 -9.26 -10.53
C THR A 62 -6.42 -9.14 -11.72
N LEU A 63 -5.12 -8.98 -11.43
CA LEU A 63 -4.03 -8.93 -12.40
C LEU A 63 -3.27 -10.26 -12.51
N VAL A 64 -3.74 -11.34 -11.87
CA VAL A 64 -3.05 -12.64 -11.78
C VAL A 64 -1.66 -12.50 -11.13
N LEU A 65 -1.55 -11.65 -10.11
CA LEU A 65 -0.36 -11.46 -9.29
C LEU A 65 -0.63 -11.95 -7.87
N SER A 66 0.19 -12.87 -7.40
CA SER A 66 0.24 -13.27 -6.00
C SER A 66 1.00 -12.24 -5.14
N PRO A 67 0.84 -12.25 -3.81
CA PRO A 67 1.70 -11.48 -2.92
C PRO A 67 3.20 -11.73 -3.15
N GLN A 68 3.57 -12.96 -3.47
CA GLN A 68 4.95 -13.34 -3.78
C GLN A 68 5.45 -12.72 -5.09
N ASP A 69 4.60 -12.65 -6.12
CA ASP A 69 4.93 -11.94 -7.37
C ASP A 69 5.17 -10.46 -7.09
N LEU A 70 4.33 -9.83 -6.27
CA LEU A 70 4.49 -8.42 -5.89
C LEU A 70 5.79 -8.18 -5.12
N ASP A 71 6.21 -9.11 -4.27
CA ASP A 71 7.50 -9.04 -3.57
C ASP A 71 8.68 -9.20 -4.54
N GLN A 72 8.62 -10.15 -5.47
CA GLN A 72 9.64 -10.29 -6.52
C GLN A 72 9.77 -9.03 -7.39
N LEU A 73 8.64 -8.43 -7.78
CA LEU A 73 8.62 -7.17 -8.53
C LEU A 73 9.19 -6.01 -7.68
N HIS A 74 8.93 -6.00 -6.38
CA HIS A 74 9.52 -5.05 -5.47
C HIS A 74 11.05 -5.19 -5.36
N LEU A 75 11.56 -6.42 -5.29
CA LEU A 75 13.00 -6.72 -5.30
C LEU A 75 13.66 -6.32 -6.62
N ALA A 76 13.00 -6.56 -7.76
CA ALA A 76 13.48 -6.09 -9.06
C ALA A 76 13.63 -4.56 -9.09
N ARG A 77 12.63 -3.84 -8.54
CA ARG A 77 12.68 -2.37 -8.38
C ARG A 77 13.86 -1.93 -7.51
N LEU A 78 14.05 -2.52 -6.33
CA LEU A 78 15.13 -2.13 -5.41
C LEU A 78 16.52 -2.39 -5.98
N SER A 79 16.68 -3.48 -6.74
CA SER A 79 17.94 -3.84 -7.38
C SER A 79 18.24 -3.07 -8.67
N GLY A 80 17.36 -2.17 -9.11
CA GLY A 80 17.49 -1.44 -10.36
C GLY A 80 17.41 -2.35 -11.61
N ARG A 81 16.96 -3.60 -11.44
CA ARG A 81 16.80 -4.55 -12.53
C ARG A 81 15.53 -4.24 -13.31
N PRO A 82 15.49 -4.53 -14.62
CA PRO A 82 14.25 -4.44 -15.37
C PRO A 82 13.21 -5.39 -14.76
N PHE A 83 11.94 -4.95 -14.77
CA PHE A 83 10.84 -5.84 -14.43
C PHE A 83 10.78 -7.02 -15.40
N PRO A 84 10.31 -8.21 -14.95
CA PRO A 84 10.08 -9.34 -15.83
C PRO A 84 9.23 -8.99 -17.04
N ALA A 85 9.49 -9.65 -18.18
CA ALA A 85 8.81 -9.35 -19.45
C ALA A 85 7.29 -9.58 -19.40
N TRP A 86 6.83 -10.48 -18.53
CA TRP A 86 5.41 -10.77 -18.32
C TRP A 86 4.69 -9.68 -17.51
N THR A 87 5.40 -8.74 -16.90
CA THR A 87 4.79 -7.73 -16.03
C THR A 87 4.13 -6.61 -16.85
N THR A 88 2.82 -6.47 -16.68
CA THR A 88 2.03 -5.37 -17.25
C THR A 88 2.35 -4.04 -16.57
N ASP A 89 2.06 -2.91 -17.23
CA ASP A 89 2.24 -1.58 -16.61
C ASP A 89 1.43 -1.39 -15.33
N ARG A 90 0.24 -1.99 -15.25
CA ARG A 90 -0.58 -2.02 -14.03
C ARG A 90 0.10 -2.81 -12.92
N GLY A 91 0.70 -3.96 -13.24
CA GLY A 91 1.49 -4.74 -12.29
C GLY A 91 2.73 -3.99 -11.79
N ARG A 92 3.44 -3.26 -12.66
CA ARG A 92 4.57 -2.39 -12.27
C ARG A 92 4.12 -1.28 -11.33
N ALA A 93 3.01 -0.61 -11.66
CA ALA A 93 2.43 0.44 -10.82
C ALA A 93 2.03 -0.10 -9.44
N LEU A 94 1.47 -1.30 -9.38
CA LEU A 94 1.10 -1.98 -8.13
C LEU A 94 2.33 -2.37 -7.29
N ALA A 95 3.37 -2.92 -7.90
CA ALA A 95 4.64 -3.21 -7.20
C ALA A 95 5.30 -1.92 -6.66
N CYS A 96 5.24 -0.83 -7.44
CA CYS A 96 5.67 0.48 -6.98
C CYS A 96 4.84 0.99 -5.79
N HIS A 97 3.54 0.72 -5.80
CA HIS A 97 2.62 1.04 -4.71
C HIS A 97 2.98 0.34 -3.41
N VAL A 98 3.11 -1.00 -3.46
CA VAL A 98 3.47 -1.85 -2.34
C VAL A 98 4.81 -1.41 -1.74
N GLY A 99 5.81 -1.16 -2.59
CA GLY A 99 7.11 -0.66 -2.11
C GLY A 99 7.04 0.70 -1.41
N ASN A 100 6.14 1.58 -1.87
CA ASN A 100 5.95 2.90 -1.23
C ASN A 100 5.20 2.81 0.12
N LEU A 101 4.39 1.76 0.33
CA LEU A 101 3.74 1.46 1.60
C LEU A 101 4.75 0.88 2.61
N ARG A 102 5.63 -0.02 2.16
CA ARG A 102 6.74 -0.56 2.95
C ARG A 102 7.68 0.55 3.43
N GLN A 103 8.10 1.43 2.52
CA GLN A 103 8.92 2.58 2.88
C GLN A 103 8.24 3.53 3.88
N LEU A 104 6.92 3.70 3.76
CA LEU A 104 6.16 4.51 4.72
C LEU A 104 6.18 3.85 6.11
N ALA A 105 5.97 2.54 6.19
CA ALA A 105 6.04 1.79 7.44
C ALA A 105 7.43 1.85 8.08
N SER A 106 8.49 1.66 7.29
CA SER A 106 9.88 1.76 7.74
C SER A 106 10.20 3.14 8.34
N ALA A 107 9.68 4.22 7.73
CA ALA A 107 9.85 5.58 8.26
C ALA A 107 9.19 5.82 9.63
N TYR A 108 8.28 4.94 10.06
CA TYR A 108 7.64 4.94 11.38
C TYR A 108 8.17 3.84 12.30
N GLY A 109 9.29 3.19 11.96
CA GLY A 109 9.92 2.15 12.77
C GLY A 109 9.14 0.83 12.81
N LEU A 110 8.20 0.63 11.87
CA LEU A 110 7.39 -0.59 11.82
C LEU A 110 8.14 -1.73 11.14
N CYS A 111 7.96 -2.95 11.67
CA CYS A 111 8.52 -4.16 11.08
C CYS A 111 7.78 -4.52 9.77
N GLU A 112 8.49 -4.49 8.64
CA GLU A 112 7.93 -4.78 7.32
C GLU A 112 7.35 -6.20 7.22
N ASP A 113 8.07 -7.20 7.75
CA ASP A 113 7.65 -8.60 7.69
C ASP A 113 6.34 -8.83 8.43
N HIS A 114 6.21 -8.22 9.61
CA HIS A 114 4.98 -8.31 10.41
C HIS A 114 3.79 -7.67 9.68
N LEU A 115 4.00 -6.54 9.02
CA LEU A 115 2.96 -5.86 8.23
C LEU A 115 2.52 -6.68 7.02
N LEU A 116 3.46 -7.30 6.30
CA LEU A 116 3.15 -8.15 5.16
C LEU A 116 2.36 -9.40 5.57
N VAL A 117 2.80 -10.08 6.63
CA VAL A 117 2.09 -11.27 7.17
C VAL A 117 0.70 -10.87 7.64
N SER A 118 0.57 -9.76 8.37
CA SER A 118 -0.73 -9.29 8.85
C SER A 118 -1.67 -8.90 7.70
N ALA A 119 -1.17 -8.21 6.68
CA ALA A 119 -1.95 -7.87 5.48
C ALA A 119 -2.38 -9.11 4.69
N GLU A 120 -1.50 -10.12 4.59
CA GLU A 120 -1.82 -11.38 3.91
C GLU A 120 -2.88 -12.18 4.68
N GLN A 121 -2.85 -12.16 6.01
CA GLN A 121 -3.89 -12.77 6.85
C GLN A 121 -5.25 -12.08 6.66
N THR A 122 -5.29 -10.75 6.67
CA THR A 122 -6.51 -9.97 6.38
C THR A 122 -7.06 -10.30 5.00
N TYR A 123 -6.20 -10.26 3.99
CA TYR A 123 -6.56 -10.65 2.62
C TYR A 123 -7.14 -12.08 2.55
N LYS A 124 -6.49 -13.07 3.18
CA LYS A 124 -6.96 -14.46 3.21
C LYS A 124 -8.30 -14.62 3.91
N HIS A 125 -8.54 -13.86 4.98
CA HIS A 125 -9.81 -13.89 5.70
C HIS A 125 -10.98 -13.35 4.86
N GLU A 126 -10.72 -12.32 4.03
CA GLU A 126 -11.75 -11.68 3.21
C GLU A 126 -12.12 -12.45 1.93
N ILE A 127 -11.30 -13.42 1.52
CA ILE A 127 -11.55 -14.26 0.34
C ILE A 127 -12.00 -15.69 0.67
N ALA A 128 -12.01 -16.07 1.95
CA ALA A 128 -12.44 -17.38 2.45
C ALA A 128 -13.96 -17.42 2.64
#